data_AF-A0A4R1FV34-F1
#
_entry.id   AF-A0A4R1FV34-F1
#
_cell.length_a   1.000
_cell.length_b   1.000
_cell.length_c   1.000
_cell.angle_alpha   90.00
_cell.angle_beta   90.00
_cell.angle_gamma   90.00
#
_symmetry.space_group_name_H-M   'P 1'
#
loop_
_entity.id
_entity.type
_entity.pdbx_description
1 polymer ?
#
loop_
_entity_poly.entity_id
_entity_poly.type
_entity_poly.pdbx_seq_one_letter_code
_entity_poly.pdbx_strand_id
1 'polypeptide(L)'
;MLTLPPLSLYIHIPWCVQKCPYCDFNSHAQKGEIPEQQYLSHLLKDLQADLQDFSASIQQRPLQSIFIGGGTPSLFQAESIAYLLAQIQQMIPFSPQIEITLEANPGTAEASRFIGYQQAGVNRISMGIQSFADDKLQKLGRIHNSREAKQAVHYAQQARLRSFNLDLMHGLPDQTLEQALDDLQQAIALNPLHLSWYQLTIEPNTMFAYRPPPLPDDDELWAIFEQGHQLLSQAGYQQYETSAYAKAGYQCQHNLNYWRFGDYLAIGCGAHGKLTFPTGEILRYSKTKHPKGYMRGEYRYEQKNIAEIDRPFEFFMNRFRLLEPTPKTDFEQFTGLSLNKIQPQIQWAMDQQYLIETASHWQITTHGKLFLNDLLEGFLA
;
A
#
# COMPACT_ATOMS: atom_id res chain seq x y z
N MET A 1 22.50 19.03 -5.70
CA MET A 1 21.73 18.76 -4.47
C MET A 1 20.42 18.13 -4.89
N LEU A 2 19.97 17.09 -4.20
CA LEU A 2 18.69 16.44 -4.52
C LEU A 2 17.53 17.38 -4.20
N THR A 3 16.52 17.36 -5.04
CA THR A 3 15.23 17.95 -4.70
C THR A 3 14.52 16.99 -3.76
N LEU A 4 14.18 17.46 -2.56
CA LEU A 4 13.46 16.62 -1.60
C LEU A 4 12.06 16.33 -2.13
N PRO A 5 11.68 15.04 -2.30
CA PRO A 5 10.37 14.69 -2.82
C PRO A 5 9.27 14.97 -1.79
N PRO A 6 7.98 14.76 -2.11
CA PRO A 6 6.91 14.85 -1.12
C PRO A 6 7.13 13.86 0.04
N LEU A 7 6.65 14.25 1.23
CA LEU A 7 6.83 13.48 2.47
C LEU A 7 5.48 12.91 2.94
N SER A 8 5.47 11.63 3.29
CA SER A 8 4.30 10.93 3.87
C SER A 8 4.67 10.21 5.18
N LEU A 9 3.67 9.66 5.87
CA LEU A 9 3.88 8.84 7.06
C LEU A 9 3.12 7.52 6.95
N TYR A 10 3.81 6.41 7.15
CA TYR A 10 3.21 5.10 7.34
C TYR A 10 3.18 4.74 8.83
N ILE A 11 2.06 4.24 9.31
CA ILE A 11 1.86 3.81 10.70
C ILE A 11 1.45 2.34 10.69
N HIS A 12 2.26 1.50 11.32
CA HIS A 12 1.98 0.06 11.39
C HIS A 12 1.29 -0.32 12.70
N ILE A 13 0.09 -0.90 12.59
CA ILE A 13 -0.63 -1.52 13.71
C ILE A 13 -0.66 -3.04 13.48
N PRO A 14 0.09 -3.84 14.27
CA PRO A 14 0.41 -5.22 13.93
C PRO A 14 -0.67 -6.25 14.29
N TRP A 15 -1.74 -5.88 15.00
CA TRP A 15 -2.68 -6.89 15.53
C TRP A 15 -3.76 -7.25 14.53
N CYS A 16 -4.06 -8.55 14.44
CA CYS A 16 -5.27 -9.07 13.78
C CYS A 16 -6.05 -9.91 14.78
N VAL A 17 -7.37 -10.03 14.60
CA VAL A 17 -8.17 -11.02 15.34
C VAL A 17 -7.64 -12.43 15.08
N GLN A 18 -7.39 -12.75 13.81
CA GLN A 18 -6.67 -13.95 13.39
C GLN A 18 -5.78 -13.66 12.18
N LYS A 19 -4.68 -14.41 12.06
CA LYS A 19 -3.80 -14.32 10.90
C LYS A 19 -4.35 -15.17 9.77
N CYS A 20 -4.62 -14.56 8.62
CA CYS A 20 -5.08 -15.28 7.44
C CYS A 20 -3.96 -16.20 6.91
N PRO A 21 -4.27 -17.40 6.38
CA PRO A 21 -3.27 -18.40 6.02
C PRO A 21 -2.37 -17.99 4.84
N TYR A 22 -2.78 -17.00 4.04
CA TYR A 22 -2.01 -16.42 2.93
C TYR A 22 -1.21 -15.16 3.32
N CYS A 23 -1.45 -14.58 4.49
CA CYS A 23 -0.96 -13.24 4.83
C CYS A 23 0.51 -13.29 5.28
N ASP A 24 1.40 -12.68 4.50
CA ASP A 24 2.83 -12.54 4.78
C ASP A 24 3.18 -11.28 5.59
N PHE A 25 2.24 -10.35 5.73
CA PHE A 25 2.44 -9.11 6.48
C PHE A 25 2.88 -9.38 7.93
N ASN A 26 3.57 -8.38 8.50
CA ASN A 26 4.03 -8.37 9.89
C ASN A 26 2.84 -8.22 10.86
N SER A 27 1.99 -9.23 10.90
CA SER A 27 0.77 -9.29 11.69
C SER A 27 0.86 -10.38 12.75
N HIS A 28 0.23 -10.09 13.89
CA HIS A 28 0.21 -10.93 15.07
C HIS A 28 -1.24 -11.17 15.48
N ALA A 29 -1.64 -12.44 15.53
CA ALA A 29 -2.93 -12.82 16.08
C ALA A 29 -3.03 -12.32 17.53
N GLN A 30 -4.14 -11.64 17.83
CA GLN A 30 -4.43 -11.09 19.14
C GLN A 30 -4.56 -12.24 20.16
N LYS A 31 -3.72 -12.18 21.20
CA LYS A 31 -3.79 -13.09 22.36
C LYS A 31 -4.11 -12.24 23.59
N GLY A 32 -5.40 -12.06 23.88
CA GLY A 32 -5.89 -11.21 24.97
C GLY A 32 -6.17 -9.76 24.54
N GLU A 33 -6.18 -8.83 25.50
CA GLU A 33 -6.43 -7.42 25.22
C GLU A 33 -5.26 -6.79 24.46
N ILE A 34 -5.58 -5.93 23.49
CA ILE A 34 -4.57 -5.14 22.78
C ILE A 34 -4.09 -4.03 23.73
N PRO A 35 -2.77 -3.87 23.97
CA PRO A 35 -2.24 -2.81 24.82
C PRO A 35 -2.24 -1.46 24.09
N GLU A 36 -3.43 -1.01 23.70
CA GLU A 36 -3.67 0.08 22.76
C GLU A 36 -2.98 1.38 23.18
N GLN A 37 -3.24 1.84 24.41
CA GLN A 37 -2.66 3.08 24.94
C GLN A 37 -1.13 3.00 25.07
N GLN A 38 -0.61 1.84 25.50
CA GLN A 38 0.83 1.64 25.59
C GLN A 38 1.48 1.71 24.20
N TYR A 39 0.88 1.06 23.20
CA TYR A 39 1.40 1.08 21.84
C TYR A 39 1.36 2.47 21.22
N LEU A 40 0.27 3.23 21.41
CA LEU A 40 0.18 4.63 21.01
C LEU A 40 1.33 5.46 21.57
N SER A 41 1.65 5.28 22.86
CA SER A 41 2.77 5.99 23.49
C SER A 41 4.12 5.65 22.83
N HIS A 42 4.31 4.41 22.36
CA HIS A 42 5.51 4.00 21.64
C HIS A 42 5.54 4.50 20.20
N LEU A 43 4.40 4.56 19.49
CA LEU A 43 4.31 5.18 18.17
C LEU A 43 4.73 6.66 18.23
N LEU A 44 4.25 7.40 19.23
CA LEU A 44 4.59 8.81 19.39
C LEU A 44 6.06 9.03 19.77
N LYS A 45 6.60 8.20 20.66
CA LYS A 45 8.04 8.24 21.00
C LYS A 45 8.93 7.88 19.82
N ASP A 46 8.52 6.90 19.01
CA ASP A 46 9.24 6.50 17.79
C ASP A 46 9.24 7.64 16.76
N LEU A 47 8.07 8.26 16.53
CA LEU A 47 7.99 9.45 15.67
C LEU A 47 8.88 10.58 16.19
N GLN A 48 8.83 10.88 17.49
CA GLN A 48 9.65 11.92 18.09
C GLN A 48 11.15 11.66 17.87
N ALA A 49 11.60 10.41 18.02
CA ALA A 49 12.99 10.03 17.76
C ALA A 49 13.36 10.20 16.27
N ASP A 50 12.50 9.76 15.35
CA ASP A 50 12.73 9.92 13.91
C ASP A 50 12.73 11.40 13.48
N LEU A 51 11.87 12.25 14.06
CA LEU A 51 11.86 13.69 13.78
C LEU A 51 13.16 14.38 14.21
N GLN A 52 13.78 13.90 15.29
CA GLN A 52 15.08 14.39 15.75
C GLN A 52 16.20 13.89 14.83
N ASP A 53 16.29 12.58 14.65
CA ASP A 53 17.37 11.91 13.91
C ASP A 53 17.37 12.30 12.42
N PHE A 54 16.20 12.51 11.83
CA PHE A 54 16.03 12.81 10.41
C PHE A 54 15.62 14.26 10.12
N SER A 55 15.80 15.15 11.10
CA SER A 55 15.46 16.58 10.99
C SER A 55 16.00 17.25 9.71
N ALA A 56 17.23 16.90 9.30
CA ALA A 56 17.86 17.41 8.09
C ALA A 56 17.17 16.97 6.78
N SER A 57 16.58 15.76 6.76
CA SER A 57 15.74 15.31 5.64
C SER A 57 14.37 15.96 5.71
N ILE A 58 13.73 16.01 6.88
CA ILE A 58 12.32 16.43 7.00
C ILE A 58 12.15 17.93 6.70
N GLN A 59 13.07 18.81 7.16
CA GLN A 59 13.08 20.26 6.87
C GLN A 59 11.72 20.98 7.05
N GLN A 60 10.90 20.56 8.04
CA GLN A 60 9.55 21.10 8.28
C GLN A 60 8.55 20.88 7.12
N ARG A 61 8.87 20.02 6.14
CA ARG A 61 7.94 19.66 5.05
C ARG A 61 6.65 19.10 5.65
N PRO A 62 5.47 19.59 5.21
CA PRO A 62 4.21 19.03 5.68
C PRO A 62 3.98 17.62 5.11
N LEU A 63 3.38 16.75 5.92
CA LEU A 63 2.92 15.44 5.47
C LEU A 63 1.82 15.60 4.42
N GLN A 64 2.00 14.95 3.26
CA GLN A 64 1.01 14.90 2.19
C GLN A 64 0.00 13.77 2.38
N SER A 65 0.41 12.68 3.03
CA SER A 65 -0.48 11.59 3.38
C SER A 65 -0.04 10.87 4.65
N ILE A 66 -1.01 10.25 5.33
CA ILE A 66 -0.81 9.26 6.39
C ILE A 66 -1.52 7.98 5.97
N PHE A 67 -0.85 6.84 6.09
CA PHE A 67 -1.45 5.53 5.88
C PHE A 67 -1.28 4.67 7.11
N ILE A 68 -2.40 4.30 7.73
CA ILE A 68 -2.45 3.45 8.92
C ILE A 68 -2.84 2.05 8.44
N GLY A 69 -1.87 1.13 8.46
CA GLY A 69 -2.02 -0.22 7.93
C GLY A 69 -1.40 -1.30 8.82
N GLY A 70 -1.30 -2.51 8.29
CA GLY A 70 -0.51 -3.60 8.88
C GLY A 70 -1.32 -4.86 9.13
N GLY A 71 -1.67 -5.11 10.38
CA GLY A 71 -2.61 -6.15 10.77
C GLY A 71 -4.05 -5.68 10.51
N THR A 72 -4.68 -5.11 11.52
CA THR A 72 -6.04 -4.58 11.46
C THR A 72 -6.13 -3.30 12.28
N PRO A 73 -5.76 -2.14 11.71
CA PRO A 73 -5.85 -0.84 12.38
C PRO A 73 -7.22 -0.53 12.97
N SER A 74 -8.30 -0.98 12.32
CA SER A 74 -9.67 -0.81 12.79
C SER A 74 -10.01 -1.56 14.10
N LEU A 75 -9.07 -2.30 14.69
CA LEU A 75 -9.22 -2.82 16.05
C LEU A 75 -9.05 -1.73 17.11
N PHE A 76 -8.34 -0.64 16.80
CA PHE A 76 -8.19 0.49 17.70
C PHE A 76 -9.48 1.32 17.74
N GLN A 77 -9.75 1.95 18.88
CA GLN A 77 -10.91 2.82 19.06
C GLN A 77 -10.75 4.12 18.26
N ALA A 78 -11.87 4.75 17.89
CA ALA A 78 -11.86 5.99 17.14
C ALA A 78 -11.15 7.12 17.92
N GLU A 79 -11.33 7.16 19.23
CA GLU A 79 -10.73 8.12 20.15
C GLU A 79 -9.21 7.97 20.19
N SER A 80 -8.71 6.74 20.12
CA SER A 80 -7.28 6.44 20.05
C SER A 80 -6.65 6.91 18.74
N ILE A 81 -7.34 6.71 17.62
CA ILE A 81 -6.91 7.24 16.32
C ILE A 81 -6.95 8.78 16.33
N ALA A 82 -8.00 9.39 16.90
CA ALA A 82 -8.11 10.84 17.04
C ALA A 82 -6.96 11.41 17.88
N TYR A 83 -6.66 10.79 19.02
CA TYR A 83 -5.54 11.17 19.88
C TYR A 83 -4.21 11.05 19.13
N LEU A 84 -3.97 9.92 18.45
CA LEU A 84 -2.75 9.69 17.67
C LEU A 84 -2.56 10.79 16.60
N LEU A 85 -3.57 11.03 15.77
CA LEU A 85 -3.48 12.02 14.68
C LEU A 85 -3.29 13.44 15.24
N ALA A 86 -3.99 13.81 16.31
CA ALA A 86 -3.83 15.10 16.96
C ALA A 86 -2.41 15.30 17.52
N GLN A 87 -1.82 14.27 18.12
CA GLN A 87 -0.45 14.34 18.63
C GLN A 87 0.57 14.41 17.49
N ILE A 88 0.39 13.62 16.41
CA ILE A 88 1.27 13.70 15.23
C ILE A 88 1.23 15.09 14.61
N GLN A 89 0.04 15.69 14.45
CA GLN A 89 -0.11 17.03 13.87
C GLN A 89 0.61 18.13 14.69
N GLN A 90 0.75 17.96 16.01
CA GLN A 90 1.52 18.86 16.86
C GLN A 90 3.03 18.74 16.64
N MET A 91 3.51 17.59 16.17
CA MET A 91 4.94 17.30 15.98
C MET A 91 5.40 17.58 14.54
N ILE A 92 4.54 17.38 13.54
CA ILE A 92 4.83 17.59 12.13
C ILE A 92 3.59 18.16 11.41
N PRO A 93 3.71 19.24 10.62
CA PRO A 93 2.56 19.87 9.99
C PRO A 93 1.90 18.96 8.95
N PHE A 94 0.59 19.09 8.80
CA PHE A 94 -0.18 18.40 7.76
C PHE A 94 -0.44 19.34 6.58
N SER A 95 -0.41 18.79 5.38
CA SER A 95 -0.91 19.49 4.20
C SER A 95 -2.41 19.78 4.36
N PRO A 96 -2.92 20.94 3.92
CA PRO A 96 -4.36 21.24 3.97
C PRO A 96 -5.23 20.23 3.21
N GLN A 97 -4.65 19.51 2.25
CA GLN A 97 -5.31 18.48 1.43
C GLN A 97 -4.86 17.05 1.79
N ILE A 98 -4.33 16.84 3.01
CA ILE A 98 -3.79 15.56 3.45
C ILE A 98 -4.79 14.41 3.24
N GLU A 99 -4.31 13.30 2.65
CA GLU A 99 -5.04 12.03 2.66
C GLU A 99 -4.65 11.25 3.92
N ILE A 100 -5.64 10.83 4.71
CA ILE A 100 -5.43 9.97 5.87
C ILE A 100 -6.23 8.69 5.63
N THR A 101 -5.50 7.61 5.32
CA THR A 101 -6.06 6.28 5.07
C THR A 101 -5.97 5.41 6.32
N LEU A 102 -7.04 4.67 6.62
CA LEU A 102 -7.05 3.61 7.62
C LEU A 102 -7.53 2.28 6.99
N GLU A 103 -6.75 1.22 7.15
CA GLU A 103 -7.16 -0.14 6.78
C GLU A 103 -8.15 -0.71 7.79
N ALA A 104 -9.19 -1.37 7.28
CA ALA A 104 -10.25 -1.96 8.08
C ALA A 104 -10.62 -3.37 7.60
N ASN A 105 -10.97 -4.19 8.58
CA ASN A 105 -11.67 -5.45 8.34
C ASN A 105 -13.18 -5.17 8.26
N PRO A 106 -13.96 -5.78 7.36
CA PRO A 106 -15.38 -5.44 7.20
C PRO A 106 -16.29 -6.10 8.26
N GLY A 107 -15.74 -6.53 9.40
CA GLY A 107 -16.55 -7.02 10.52
C GLY A 107 -17.48 -5.94 11.05
N THR A 108 -18.68 -6.35 11.51
CA THR A 108 -19.72 -5.40 11.95
C THR A 108 -19.24 -4.46 13.06
N ALA A 109 -18.43 -4.98 14.01
CA ALA A 109 -17.91 -4.19 15.12
C ALA A 109 -16.96 -3.07 14.64
N GLU A 110 -16.02 -3.41 13.76
CA GLU A 110 -15.08 -2.47 13.16
C GLU A 110 -15.78 -1.43 12.28
N ALA A 111 -16.73 -1.87 11.45
CA ALA A 111 -17.41 -0.97 10.51
C ALA A 111 -18.30 0.07 11.20
N SER A 112 -18.87 -0.27 12.36
CA SER A 112 -19.66 0.69 13.17
C SER A 112 -18.85 1.92 13.61
N ARG A 113 -17.50 1.84 13.62
CA ARG A 113 -16.60 2.92 14.03
C ARG A 113 -16.21 3.86 12.89
N PHE A 114 -16.62 3.63 11.64
CA PHE A 114 -16.19 4.44 10.49
C PHE A 114 -16.53 5.93 10.61
N ILE A 115 -17.70 6.27 11.18
CA ILE A 115 -18.05 7.66 11.48
C ILE A 115 -17.08 8.26 12.51
N GLY A 116 -16.73 7.50 13.55
CA GLY A 116 -15.76 7.91 14.56
C GLY A 116 -14.36 8.11 13.97
N TYR A 117 -13.89 7.22 13.09
CA TYR A 117 -12.64 7.42 12.37
C TYR A 117 -12.68 8.65 11.48
N GLN A 118 -13.80 8.92 10.82
CA GLN A 118 -13.94 10.13 10.02
C GLN A 118 -13.88 11.40 10.88
N GLN A 119 -14.54 11.40 12.04
CA GLN A 119 -14.46 12.49 13.02
C GLN A 119 -13.04 12.65 13.59
N ALA A 120 -12.28 11.57 13.71
CA ALA A 120 -10.87 11.58 14.09
C ALA A 120 -9.94 12.19 13.04
N GLY A 121 -10.42 12.39 11.80
CA GLY A 121 -9.66 12.97 10.68
C GLY A 121 -9.32 11.98 9.57
N VAL A 122 -9.64 10.70 9.71
CA VAL A 122 -9.52 9.72 8.61
C VAL A 122 -10.46 10.12 7.49
N ASN A 123 -9.96 10.25 6.27
CA ASN A 123 -10.79 10.64 5.12
C ASN A 123 -10.81 9.57 4.01
N ARG A 124 -10.05 8.48 4.17
CA ARG A 124 -10.11 7.30 3.31
C ARG A 124 -10.09 6.02 4.13
N ILE A 125 -10.93 5.04 3.78
CA ILE A 125 -10.90 3.69 4.39
C ILE A 125 -10.59 2.66 3.31
N SER A 126 -9.70 1.71 3.61
CA SER A 126 -9.43 0.54 2.76
C SER A 126 -9.98 -0.72 3.42
N MET A 127 -10.91 -1.41 2.77
CA MET A 127 -11.57 -2.60 3.34
C MET A 127 -11.07 -3.88 2.68
N GLY A 128 -10.52 -4.78 3.49
CA GLY A 128 -10.11 -6.12 3.08
C GLY A 128 -11.27 -7.07 2.80
N ILE A 129 -12.04 -6.90 1.72
CA ILE A 129 -13.20 -7.77 1.44
C ILE A 129 -12.76 -9.16 0.97
N GLN A 130 -11.79 -9.20 0.06
CA GLN A 130 -11.22 -10.36 -0.63
C GLN A 130 -12.18 -11.07 -1.58
N SER A 131 -13.38 -11.44 -1.12
CA SER A 131 -14.44 -12.05 -1.95
C SER A 131 -15.82 -11.77 -1.33
N PHE A 132 -16.88 -11.84 -2.13
CA PHE A 132 -18.28 -11.85 -1.70
C PHE A 132 -18.86 -13.27 -1.67
N ALA A 133 -18.08 -14.30 -1.98
CA ALA A 133 -18.45 -15.70 -1.84
C ALA A 133 -18.02 -16.27 -0.47
N ASP A 134 -18.98 -16.73 0.32
CA ASP A 134 -18.73 -17.18 1.70
C ASP A 134 -17.83 -18.42 1.77
N ASP A 135 -17.90 -19.33 0.79
CA ASP A 135 -17.00 -20.49 0.71
C ASP A 135 -15.55 -20.07 0.47
N LYS A 136 -15.32 -19.03 -0.35
CA LYS A 136 -13.98 -18.48 -0.60
C LYS A 136 -13.44 -17.77 0.63
N LEU A 137 -14.27 -16.98 1.32
CA LEU A 137 -13.91 -16.32 2.57
C LEU A 137 -13.49 -17.32 3.66
N GLN A 138 -14.20 -18.44 3.79
CA GLN A 138 -13.84 -19.51 4.72
C GLN A 138 -12.47 -20.13 4.40
N LYS A 139 -12.21 -20.45 3.12
CA LYS A 139 -10.90 -20.98 2.68
C LYS A 139 -9.76 -19.99 2.93
N LEU A 140 -10.04 -18.70 2.76
CA LEU A 140 -9.11 -17.60 3.07
C LEU A 140 -8.96 -17.31 4.57
N GLY A 141 -9.64 -18.04 5.45
CA GLY A 141 -9.59 -17.81 6.90
C GLY A 141 -10.09 -16.42 7.29
N ARG A 142 -11.07 -15.86 6.55
CA ARG A 142 -11.70 -14.59 6.90
C ARG A 142 -12.76 -14.83 7.98
N ILE A 143 -12.90 -13.88 8.90
CA ILE A 143 -13.89 -13.95 10.01
C ILE A 143 -15.23 -13.30 9.66
N HIS A 144 -15.31 -12.62 8.52
CA HIS A 144 -16.53 -11.98 8.03
C HIS A 144 -17.17 -12.81 6.92
N ASN A 145 -18.45 -12.56 6.67
CA ASN A 145 -19.17 -13.09 5.50
C ASN A 145 -19.57 -11.97 4.52
N SER A 146 -20.14 -12.35 3.38
CA SER A 146 -20.60 -11.45 2.32
C SER A 146 -21.60 -10.39 2.80
N ARG A 147 -22.49 -10.76 3.72
CA ARG A 147 -23.49 -9.83 4.29
C ARG A 147 -22.80 -8.75 5.12
N GLU A 148 -21.84 -9.12 5.96
CA GLU A 148 -21.06 -8.18 6.76
C GLU A 148 -20.20 -7.28 5.87
N ALA A 149 -19.59 -7.83 4.80
CA ALA A 149 -18.89 -7.05 3.78
C ALA A 149 -19.77 -5.94 3.19
N LYS A 150 -20.98 -6.28 2.73
CA LYS A 150 -21.94 -5.31 2.18
C LYS A 150 -22.39 -4.29 3.22
N GLN A 151 -22.59 -4.73 4.46
CA GLN A 151 -22.96 -3.84 5.57
C GLN A 151 -21.83 -2.86 5.90
N ALA A 152 -20.57 -3.29 5.87
CA ALA A 152 -19.42 -2.42 6.08
C ALA A 152 -19.33 -1.32 5.01
N VAL A 153 -19.61 -1.67 3.74
CA VAL A 153 -19.69 -0.67 2.68
C VAL A 153 -20.81 0.34 2.93
N HIS A 154 -21.97 -0.11 3.42
CA HIS A 154 -23.04 0.81 3.79
C HIS A 154 -22.62 1.80 4.88
N TYR A 155 -21.91 1.33 5.92
CA TYR A 155 -21.34 2.22 6.94
C TYR A 155 -20.32 3.20 6.36
N ALA A 156 -19.48 2.76 5.41
CA ALA A 156 -18.49 3.63 4.76
C ALA A 156 -19.18 4.75 3.94
N GLN A 157 -20.26 4.41 3.23
CA GLN A 157 -21.07 5.39 2.49
C GLN A 157 -21.72 6.44 3.43
N GLN A 158 -22.08 6.04 4.65
CA GLN A 158 -22.64 6.95 5.66
C GLN A 158 -21.57 7.83 6.35
N ALA A 159 -20.32 7.37 6.41
CA ALA A 159 -19.24 8.02 7.16
C ALA A 159 -18.72 9.34 6.55
N ARG A 160 -19.28 9.83 5.43
CA ARG A 160 -18.86 11.08 4.74
C ARG A 160 -17.35 11.14 4.45
N LEU A 161 -16.76 9.99 4.15
CA LEU A 161 -15.36 9.88 3.74
C LEU A 161 -15.14 10.57 2.38
N ARG A 162 -13.91 11.01 2.11
CA ARG A 162 -13.52 11.47 0.77
C ARG A 162 -13.59 10.30 -0.23
N SER A 163 -13.16 9.12 0.19
CA SER A 163 -13.28 7.88 -0.59
C SER A 163 -13.19 6.65 0.29
N PHE A 164 -13.58 5.50 -0.26
CA PHE A 164 -13.26 4.21 0.32
C PHE A 164 -12.84 3.24 -0.78
N ASN A 165 -12.07 2.24 -0.39
CA ASN A 165 -11.55 1.19 -1.24
C ASN A 165 -12.07 -0.18 -0.79
N LEU A 166 -12.30 -1.07 -1.75
CA LEU A 166 -12.49 -2.50 -1.51
C LEU A 166 -11.30 -3.26 -2.10
N ASP A 167 -10.60 -4.01 -1.25
CA ASP A 167 -9.57 -4.96 -1.67
C ASP A 167 -10.25 -6.29 -2.01
N LEU A 168 -10.08 -6.75 -3.24
CA LEU A 168 -10.59 -8.01 -3.77
C LEU A 168 -9.45 -8.87 -4.31
N MET A 169 -9.59 -10.17 -4.14
CA MET A 169 -8.64 -11.16 -4.63
C MET A 169 -9.27 -12.02 -5.73
N HIS A 170 -8.48 -12.37 -6.73
CA HIS A 170 -8.82 -13.39 -7.71
C HIS A 170 -7.77 -14.52 -7.73
N GLY A 171 -8.06 -15.61 -8.44
CA GLY A 171 -7.21 -16.81 -8.38
C GLY A 171 -7.33 -17.54 -7.05
N LEU A 172 -8.50 -17.47 -6.40
CA LEU A 172 -8.74 -18.11 -5.11
C LEU A 172 -8.88 -19.64 -5.26
N PRO A 173 -8.74 -20.43 -4.17
CA PRO A 173 -8.86 -21.88 -4.26
C PRO A 173 -10.22 -22.35 -4.80
N ASP A 174 -10.16 -23.18 -5.84
CA ASP A 174 -11.30 -23.68 -6.62
C ASP A 174 -12.20 -22.56 -7.17
N GLN A 175 -11.67 -21.37 -7.43
CA GLN A 175 -12.44 -20.24 -7.97
C GLN A 175 -12.56 -20.34 -9.48
N THR A 176 -13.80 -20.36 -9.98
CA THR A 176 -14.06 -20.31 -11.42
C THR A 176 -13.99 -18.88 -11.94
N LEU A 177 -13.85 -18.73 -13.26
CA LEU A 177 -13.99 -17.45 -13.94
C LEU A 177 -15.28 -16.71 -13.56
N GLU A 178 -16.42 -17.40 -13.61
CA GLU A 178 -17.73 -16.81 -13.27
C GLU A 178 -17.76 -16.28 -11.83
N GLN A 179 -17.19 -17.01 -10.88
CA GLN A 179 -17.12 -16.57 -9.47
C GLN A 179 -16.20 -15.35 -9.28
N ALA A 180 -15.05 -15.31 -9.97
CA ALA A 180 -14.14 -14.17 -9.90
C ALA A 180 -14.79 -12.90 -10.51
N LEU A 181 -15.54 -13.05 -11.59
CA LEU A 181 -16.28 -11.94 -12.21
C LEU A 181 -17.47 -11.50 -11.37
N ASP A 182 -18.18 -12.43 -10.71
CA ASP A 182 -19.28 -12.11 -9.79
C ASP A 182 -18.79 -11.24 -8.61
N ASP A 183 -17.62 -11.54 -8.04
CA ASP A 183 -17.00 -10.70 -7.00
C ASP A 183 -16.81 -9.25 -7.46
N LEU A 184 -16.31 -9.05 -8.69
CA LEU A 184 -16.15 -7.73 -9.29
C LEU A 184 -17.49 -7.06 -9.57
N GLN A 185 -18.46 -7.77 -10.12
CA GLN A 185 -19.80 -7.24 -10.40
C GLN A 185 -20.47 -6.74 -9.12
N GLN A 186 -20.36 -7.50 -8.03
CA GLN A 186 -20.87 -7.10 -6.72
C GLN A 186 -20.15 -5.86 -6.18
N ALA A 187 -18.81 -5.79 -6.27
CA ALA A 187 -18.07 -4.59 -5.88
C ALA A 187 -18.45 -3.36 -6.72
N ILE A 188 -18.58 -3.50 -8.04
CA ILE A 188 -18.99 -2.42 -8.94
C ILE A 188 -20.39 -1.92 -8.57
N ALA A 189 -21.33 -2.82 -8.25
CA ALA A 189 -22.68 -2.46 -7.82
C ALA A 189 -22.69 -1.67 -6.50
N LEU A 190 -21.70 -1.89 -5.63
CA LEU A 190 -21.50 -1.11 -4.40
C LEU A 190 -20.87 0.28 -4.66
N ASN A 191 -20.41 0.52 -5.89
CA ASN A 191 -19.92 1.79 -6.42
C ASN A 191 -18.83 2.49 -5.56
N PRO A 192 -17.75 1.80 -5.14
CA PRO A 192 -16.61 2.46 -4.52
C PRO A 192 -15.90 3.36 -5.54
N LEU A 193 -15.16 4.37 -5.06
CA LEU A 193 -14.36 5.24 -5.94
C LEU A 193 -12.96 4.67 -6.23
N HIS A 194 -12.57 3.64 -5.49
CA HIS A 194 -11.30 2.94 -5.62
C HIS A 194 -11.50 1.43 -5.37
N LEU A 195 -10.77 0.59 -6.09
CA LEU A 195 -10.72 -0.85 -5.94
C LEU A 195 -9.26 -1.30 -5.99
N SER A 196 -8.85 -2.17 -5.08
CA SER A 196 -7.64 -2.98 -5.29
C SER A 196 -8.12 -4.36 -5.73
N TRP A 197 -7.64 -4.84 -6.87
CA TRP A 197 -7.99 -6.14 -7.41
C TRP A 197 -6.72 -6.84 -7.86
N TYR A 198 -6.37 -7.92 -7.16
CA TYR A 198 -5.08 -8.57 -7.28
C TYR A 198 -5.19 -10.08 -7.16
N GLN A 199 -4.20 -10.77 -7.73
CA GLN A 199 -4.13 -12.22 -7.67
C GLN A 199 -3.71 -12.68 -6.27
N LEU A 200 -4.25 -13.80 -5.82
CA LEU A 200 -3.70 -14.53 -4.68
C LEU A 200 -2.31 -15.08 -5.04
N THR A 201 -1.27 -14.51 -4.44
CA THR A 201 0.10 -15.01 -4.52
C THR A 201 0.41 -15.84 -3.28
N ILE A 202 1.05 -17.00 -3.47
CA ILE A 202 1.50 -17.85 -2.35
C ILE A 202 2.88 -17.37 -1.88
N GLU A 203 2.87 -16.56 -0.82
CA GLU A 203 4.10 -15.99 -0.28
C GLU A 203 4.88 -16.99 0.59
N PRO A 204 6.23 -16.99 0.54
CA PRO A 204 7.05 -17.76 1.45
C PRO A 204 6.72 -17.47 2.92
N ASN A 205 6.87 -18.47 3.79
CA ASN A 205 6.60 -18.37 5.24
C ASN A 205 5.12 -18.18 5.64
N THR A 206 4.18 -18.50 4.74
CA THR A 206 2.75 -18.52 5.03
C THR A 206 2.23 -19.95 5.25
N MET A 207 1.03 -20.08 5.81
CA MET A 207 0.39 -21.40 5.95
C MET A 207 0.04 -22.00 4.59
N PHE A 208 -0.30 -21.17 3.59
CA PHE A 208 -0.50 -21.64 2.22
C PHE A 208 0.82 -22.08 1.57
N ALA A 209 1.96 -21.47 1.84
CA ALA A 209 3.24 -22.02 1.38
C ALA A 209 3.55 -23.39 2.00
N TYR A 210 3.18 -23.59 3.28
CA TYR A 210 3.38 -24.87 3.96
C TYR A 210 2.38 -25.95 3.53
N ARG A 211 1.13 -25.57 3.22
CA ARG A 211 0.06 -26.43 2.72
C ARG A 211 -0.62 -25.75 1.52
N PRO A 212 -0.04 -25.87 0.32
CA PRO A 212 -0.54 -25.20 -0.87
C PRO A 212 -1.97 -25.65 -1.20
N PRO A 213 -2.93 -24.71 -1.32
CA PRO A 213 -4.23 -25.04 -1.88
C PRO A 213 -4.12 -25.24 -3.40
N PRO A 214 -5.06 -25.95 -4.04
CA PRO A 214 -5.17 -25.93 -5.49
C PRO A 214 -5.56 -24.52 -5.95
N LEU A 215 -4.85 -23.98 -6.94
CA LEU A 215 -5.12 -22.69 -7.56
C LEU A 215 -5.46 -22.89 -9.04
N PRO A 216 -6.19 -21.95 -9.66
CA PRO A 216 -6.39 -21.93 -11.11
C PRO A 216 -5.06 -21.93 -11.87
N ASP A 217 -5.03 -22.52 -13.06
CA ASP A 217 -3.85 -22.50 -13.92
C ASP A 217 -3.64 -21.14 -14.61
N ASP A 218 -2.53 -20.97 -15.32
CA ASP A 218 -2.15 -19.70 -15.93
C ASP A 218 -3.17 -19.24 -17.00
N ASP A 219 -3.79 -20.16 -17.73
CA ASP A 219 -4.79 -19.85 -18.75
C ASP A 219 -6.10 -19.37 -18.12
N GLU A 220 -6.53 -20.02 -17.03
CA GLU A 220 -7.68 -19.59 -16.24
C GLU A 220 -7.45 -18.23 -15.57
N LEU A 221 -6.27 -18.02 -14.98
CA LEU A 221 -5.88 -16.75 -14.37
C LEU A 221 -5.84 -15.61 -15.39
N TRP A 222 -5.30 -15.88 -16.58
CA TRP A 222 -5.30 -14.91 -17.67
C TRP A 222 -6.71 -14.54 -18.12
N ALA A 223 -7.58 -15.53 -18.29
CA ALA A 223 -8.98 -15.30 -18.66
C ALA A 223 -9.74 -14.47 -17.60
N ILE A 224 -9.49 -14.75 -16.31
CA ILE A 224 -10.03 -13.97 -15.18
C ILE A 224 -9.54 -12.52 -15.26
N PHE A 225 -8.24 -12.32 -15.40
CA PHE A 225 -7.63 -10.99 -15.43
C PHE A 225 -8.15 -10.17 -16.62
N GLU A 226 -8.13 -10.73 -17.83
CA GLU A 226 -8.53 -10.04 -19.05
C GLU A 226 -10.00 -9.59 -18.98
N GLN A 227 -10.92 -10.51 -18.64
CA GLN A 227 -12.34 -10.20 -18.57
C GLN A 227 -12.68 -9.27 -17.40
N GLY A 228 -12.05 -9.45 -16.25
CA GLY A 228 -12.26 -8.55 -15.11
C GLY A 228 -11.68 -7.15 -15.36
N HIS A 229 -10.54 -7.03 -16.05
CA HIS A 229 -9.99 -5.74 -16.46
C HIS A 229 -10.94 -5.00 -17.42
N GLN A 230 -11.53 -5.71 -18.39
CA GLN A 230 -12.53 -5.15 -19.28
C GLN A 230 -13.78 -4.70 -18.51
N LEU A 231 -14.27 -5.51 -17.58
CA LEU A 231 -15.43 -5.19 -16.75
C LEU A 231 -15.19 -3.92 -15.90
N LEU A 232 -14.05 -3.82 -15.22
CA LEU A 232 -13.66 -2.63 -14.45
C LEU A 232 -13.53 -1.38 -15.33
N SER A 233 -12.92 -1.53 -16.51
CA SER A 233 -12.75 -0.44 -17.48
C SER A 233 -14.11 0.05 -18.01
N GLN A 234 -15.03 -0.86 -18.35
CA GLN A 234 -16.39 -0.52 -18.79
C GLN A 234 -17.20 0.15 -17.69
N ALA A 235 -17.00 -0.25 -16.43
CA ALA A 235 -17.58 0.43 -15.28
C ALA A 235 -16.96 1.82 -15.03
N GLY A 236 -15.89 2.20 -15.73
CA GLY A 236 -15.25 3.51 -15.67
C GLY A 236 -14.14 3.61 -14.62
N TYR A 237 -13.58 2.49 -14.17
CA TYR A 237 -12.37 2.49 -13.35
C TYR A 237 -11.13 2.47 -14.24
N GLN A 238 -10.09 3.19 -13.83
CA GLN A 238 -8.82 3.22 -14.51
C GLN A 238 -7.78 2.50 -13.65
N GLN A 239 -7.13 1.49 -14.22
CA GLN A 239 -5.95 0.91 -13.59
C GLN A 239 -4.83 1.96 -13.62
N TYR A 240 -4.36 2.38 -12.45
CA TYR A 240 -3.30 3.37 -12.35
C TYR A 240 -1.99 2.76 -11.83
N GLU A 241 -2.06 1.58 -11.22
CA GLU A 241 -0.92 0.76 -10.80
C GLU A 241 -1.24 -0.73 -10.93
N THR A 242 -0.25 -1.61 -10.73
CA THR A 242 -0.34 -3.07 -10.85
C THR A 242 -1.65 -3.67 -10.33
N SER A 243 -2.05 -3.32 -9.10
CA SER A 243 -3.16 -3.94 -8.38
C SER A 243 -4.33 -2.99 -8.11
N ALA A 244 -4.25 -1.70 -8.45
CA ALA A 244 -5.30 -0.74 -8.10
C ALA A 244 -5.91 0.00 -9.28
N TYR A 245 -7.21 0.20 -9.10
CA TYR A 245 -8.16 0.80 -10.01
C TYR A 245 -8.87 1.94 -9.29
N ALA A 246 -9.05 3.07 -9.95
CA ALA A 246 -9.75 4.20 -9.37
C ALA A 246 -10.59 4.95 -10.39
N LYS A 247 -11.62 5.65 -9.92
CA LYS A 247 -12.18 6.78 -10.68
C LYS A 247 -11.13 7.89 -10.73
N ALA A 248 -11.18 8.72 -11.78
CA ALA A 248 -10.25 9.83 -11.93
C ALA A 248 -10.25 10.75 -10.69
N GLY A 249 -9.07 11.03 -10.13
CA GLY A 249 -8.90 11.88 -8.95
C GLY A 249 -9.03 11.16 -7.60
N TYR A 250 -9.30 9.85 -7.60
CA TYR A 250 -9.47 9.04 -6.39
C TYR A 250 -8.36 7.99 -6.18
N GLN A 251 -7.25 8.10 -6.90
CA GLN A 251 -6.04 7.32 -6.65
C GLN A 251 -5.55 7.55 -5.21
N CYS A 252 -5.05 6.50 -4.56
CA CYS A 252 -4.49 6.63 -3.21
C CYS A 252 -3.21 7.47 -3.25
N GLN A 253 -3.24 8.60 -2.56
CA GLN A 253 -2.13 9.55 -2.55
C GLN A 253 -0.88 8.97 -1.87
N HIS A 254 -1.07 8.14 -0.84
CA HIS A 254 0.06 7.46 -0.20
C HIS A 254 0.76 6.49 -1.15
N ASN A 255 0.00 5.65 -1.87
CA ASN A 255 0.55 4.72 -2.85
C ASN A 255 1.24 5.47 -3.99
N LEU A 256 0.63 6.56 -4.50
CA LEU A 256 1.28 7.40 -5.51
C LEU A 256 2.58 8.00 -5.00
N ASN A 257 2.65 8.48 -3.76
CA ASN A 257 3.91 8.97 -3.18
C ASN A 257 4.97 7.86 -3.14
N TYR A 258 4.61 6.67 -2.66
CA TYR A 258 5.51 5.52 -2.61
C TYR A 258 6.02 5.14 -4.02
N TRP A 259 5.12 4.98 -4.99
CA TRP A 259 5.47 4.60 -6.35
C TRP A 259 6.19 5.71 -7.13
N ARG A 260 5.95 6.98 -6.81
CA ARG A 260 6.71 8.10 -7.36
C ARG A 260 8.09 8.30 -6.74
N PHE A 261 8.57 7.30 -6.00
CA PHE A 261 9.85 7.31 -5.29
C PHE A 261 9.95 8.45 -4.26
N GLY A 262 8.81 8.82 -3.66
CA GLY A 262 8.71 9.84 -2.63
C GLY A 262 9.35 9.44 -1.30
N ASP A 263 9.38 10.38 -0.36
CA ASP A 263 9.83 10.14 0.99
C ASP A 263 8.65 9.72 1.87
N TYR A 264 8.92 8.84 2.82
CA TYR A 264 7.95 8.49 3.84
C TYR A 264 8.65 8.06 5.13
N LEU A 265 8.23 8.71 6.22
CA LEU A 265 8.51 8.25 7.57
C LEU A 265 7.67 7.00 7.85
N ALA A 266 8.15 6.16 8.75
CA ALA A 266 7.47 4.94 9.12
C ALA A 266 7.66 4.63 10.59
N ILE A 267 6.56 4.44 11.31
CA ILE A 267 6.54 4.14 12.75
C ILE A 267 5.71 2.89 13.03
N GLY A 268 5.99 2.24 14.16
CA GLY A 268 5.35 0.97 14.53
C GLY A 268 6.18 -0.25 14.16
N CYS A 269 5.92 -1.37 14.83
CA CYS A 269 6.78 -2.54 14.72
C CYS A 269 6.75 -3.13 13.29
N GLY A 270 7.93 -3.37 12.72
CA GLY A 270 8.07 -3.87 11.35
C GLY A 270 7.77 -2.85 10.25
N ALA A 271 7.53 -1.58 10.58
CA ALA A 271 7.37 -0.53 9.58
C ALA A 271 8.70 -0.27 8.84
N HIS A 272 8.62 0.08 7.55
CA HIS A 272 9.77 0.43 6.72
C HIS A 272 9.64 1.86 6.22
N GLY A 273 10.72 2.63 6.18
CA GLY A 273 10.74 4.01 5.71
C GLY A 273 11.77 4.26 4.61
N LYS A 274 11.59 5.37 3.88
CA LYS A 274 12.54 5.90 2.89
C LYS A 274 12.66 7.40 3.04
N LEU A 275 13.89 7.91 3.15
CA LEU A 275 14.15 9.35 3.31
C LEU A 275 15.30 9.82 2.43
N THR A 276 15.11 10.94 1.77
CA THR A 276 16.12 11.60 0.94
C THR A 276 16.74 12.75 1.75
N PHE A 277 18.07 12.86 1.71
CA PHE A 277 18.80 13.93 2.40
C PHE A 277 19.32 14.96 1.41
N PRO A 278 19.41 16.24 1.79
CA PRO A 278 19.99 17.29 0.96
C PRO A 278 21.44 17.00 0.51
N THR A 279 22.16 16.22 1.30
CA THR A 279 23.53 15.74 1.04
C THR A 279 23.62 14.80 -0.17
N GLY A 280 22.50 14.24 -0.64
CA GLY A 280 22.46 13.26 -1.72
C GLY A 280 22.28 11.82 -1.26
N GLU A 281 22.23 11.57 0.05
CA GLU A 281 21.96 10.25 0.63
C GLU A 281 20.48 9.90 0.52
N ILE A 282 20.19 8.62 0.31
CA ILE A 282 18.82 8.07 0.29
C ILE A 282 18.82 6.90 1.25
N LEU A 283 18.15 7.05 2.39
CA LEU A 283 18.11 6.04 3.43
C LEU A 283 16.87 5.17 3.28
N ARG A 284 17.06 3.86 3.43
CA ARG A 284 16.01 2.90 3.80
C ARG A 284 16.22 2.50 5.25
N TYR A 285 15.15 2.40 6.01
CA TYR A 285 15.23 1.90 7.38
C TYR A 285 14.04 1.00 7.70
N SER A 286 14.19 0.16 8.73
CA SER A 286 13.13 -0.69 9.23
C SER A 286 13.05 -0.64 10.75
N LYS A 287 11.84 -0.82 11.27
CA LYS A 287 11.57 -0.91 12.70
C LYS A 287 11.64 -2.35 13.19
N THR A 288 11.91 -2.53 14.47
CA THR A 288 11.89 -3.83 15.15
C THR A 288 10.58 -4.55 14.85
N LYS A 289 10.66 -5.74 14.24
CA LYS A 289 9.50 -6.46 13.70
C LYS A 289 8.50 -6.87 14.78
N HIS A 290 9.00 -7.43 15.88
CA HIS A 290 8.13 -8.01 16.91
C HIS A 290 7.63 -6.93 17.90
N PRO A 291 6.31 -6.84 18.20
CA PRO A 291 5.73 -5.83 19.09
C PRO A 291 6.41 -5.75 20.46
N LYS A 292 6.72 -6.90 21.08
CA LYS A 292 7.45 -6.94 22.37
C LYS A 292 8.81 -6.24 22.32
N GLY A 293 9.60 -6.41 21.26
CA GLY A 293 10.89 -5.74 21.12
C GLY A 293 10.71 -4.24 20.93
N TYR A 294 9.83 -3.87 20.01
CA TYR A 294 9.48 -2.48 19.73
C TYR A 294 8.98 -1.73 20.99
N MET A 295 8.10 -2.34 21.78
CA MET A 295 7.54 -1.76 23.01
C MET A 295 8.52 -1.75 24.21
N ARG A 296 9.77 -2.19 24.03
CA ARG A 296 10.86 -1.90 24.98
C ARG A 296 11.53 -0.55 24.70
N GLY A 297 11.15 0.15 23.63
CA GLY A 297 11.82 1.37 23.16
C GLY A 297 12.92 1.11 22.12
N GLU A 298 13.10 -0.14 21.71
CA GLU A 298 14.05 -0.54 20.67
C GLU A 298 13.38 -0.37 19.29
N TYR A 299 13.26 0.86 18.81
CA TYR A 299 12.45 1.12 17.62
C TYR A 299 13.13 0.75 16.31
N ARG A 300 14.36 1.21 16.07
CA ARG A 300 15.08 1.02 14.80
C ARG A 300 15.82 -0.31 14.79
N TYR A 301 15.54 -1.15 13.79
CA TYR A 301 16.22 -2.44 13.60
C TYR A 301 17.40 -2.30 12.64
N GLU A 302 17.16 -1.68 11.48
CA GLU A 302 18.16 -1.50 10.44
C GLU A 302 18.02 -0.13 9.78
N GLN A 303 19.15 0.40 9.32
CA GLN A 303 19.22 1.59 8.47
C GLN A 303 20.36 1.41 7.47
N LYS A 304 20.09 1.64 6.18
CA LYS A 304 21.08 1.61 5.11
C LYS A 304 20.93 2.81 4.19
N ASN A 305 22.05 3.33 3.70
CA ASN A 305 22.06 4.23 2.54
C ASN A 305 21.99 3.39 1.26
N ILE A 306 21.15 3.79 0.31
CA ILE A 306 21.08 3.18 -1.02
C ILE A 306 22.30 3.63 -1.81
N ALA A 307 23.17 2.68 -2.15
CA ALA A 307 24.35 2.93 -2.95
C ALA A 307 23.95 3.41 -4.35
N GLU A 308 24.78 4.26 -4.98
CA GLU A 308 24.45 4.81 -6.30
C GLU A 308 24.17 3.74 -7.36
N ILE A 309 24.83 2.58 -7.26
CA ILE A 309 24.65 1.45 -8.19
C ILE A 309 23.24 0.85 -8.08
N ASP A 310 22.61 0.90 -6.89
CA ASP A 310 21.30 0.30 -6.63
C ASP A 310 20.13 1.28 -6.92
N ARG A 311 20.42 2.58 -7.00
CA ARG A 311 19.39 3.62 -7.17
C ARG A 311 18.56 3.48 -8.45
N PRO A 312 19.11 3.08 -9.61
CA PRO A 312 18.31 2.83 -10.81
C PRO A 312 17.22 1.80 -10.57
N PHE A 313 17.59 0.63 -10.04
CA PHE A 313 16.64 -0.42 -9.72
C PHE A 313 15.59 0.07 -8.72
N GLU A 314 16.01 0.65 -7.61
CA GLU A 314 15.10 1.18 -6.57
C GLU A 314 14.12 2.22 -7.14
N PHE A 315 14.58 3.11 -8.01
CA PHE A 315 13.73 4.12 -8.65
C PHE A 315 12.73 3.49 -9.62
N PHE A 316 13.18 2.64 -10.54
CA PHE A 316 12.31 2.07 -11.57
C PHE A 316 11.39 0.97 -11.03
N MET A 317 11.82 0.18 -10.05
CA MET A 317 10.96 -0.71 -9.26
C MET A 317 9.75 0.04 -8.71
N ASN A 318 9.95 1.27 -8.24
CA ASN A 318 8.84 2.11 -7.79
C ASN A 318 8.07 2.73 -8.96
N ARG A 319 8.75 3.44 -9.88
CA ARG A 319 8.08 4.25 -10.91
C ARG A 319 7.34 3.45 -11.96
N PHE A 320 7.88 2.31 -12.38
CA PHE A 320 7.31 1.53 -13.47
C PHE A 320 6.11 0.67 -13.06
N ARG A 321 5.74 0.67 -11.77
CA ARG A 321 4.44 0.14 -11.35
C ARG A 321 3.28 1.09 -11.60
N LEU A 322 3.54 2.36 -11.90
CA LEU A 322 2.50 3.30 -12.31
C LEU A 322 2.27 3.27 -13.81
N LEU A 323 1.01 3.22 -14.22
CA LEU A 323 0.59 3.26 -15.62
C LEU A 323 0.44 4.71 -16.10
N GLU A 324 1.44 5.52 -15.81
CA GLU A 324 1.52 6.93 -16.20
C GLU A 324 2.92 7.27 -16.75
N PRO A 325 3.06 8.40 -17.47
CA PRO A 325 4.36 8.89 -17.89
C PRO A 325 5.35 8.97 -16.71
N THR A 326 6.59 8.52 -16.92
CA THR A 326 7.71 8.66 -16.00
C THR A 326 8.62 9.79 -16.48
N PRO A 327 8.54 11.01 -15.89
CA PRO A 327 9.40 12.11 -16.28
C PRO A 327 10.87 11.76 -16.08
N LYS A 328 11.71 12.07 -17.07
CA LYS A 328 13.17 11.85 -16.98
C LYS A 328 13.81 12.69 -15.88
N THR A 329 13.25 13.88 -15.65
CA THR A 329 13.70 14.78 -14.58
C THR A 329 13.52 14.19 -13.19
N ASP A 330 12.50 13.36 -12.97
CA ASP A 330 12.27 12.72 -11.66
C ASP A 330 13.44 11.80 -11.31
N PHE A 331 13.99 11.08 -12.30
CA PHE A 331 15.14 10.20 -12.09
C PHE A 331 16.34 11.01 -11.60
N GLU A 332 16.71 12.08 -12.31
CA GLU A 332 17.88 12.89 -11.92
C GLU A 332 17.65 13.59 -10.57
N GLN A 333 16.45 14.13 -10.34
CA GLN A 333 16.10 14.87 -9.12
C GLN A 333 16.04 13.99 -7.88
N PHE A 334 15.52 12.76 -7.98
CA PHE A 334 15.30 11.89 -6.83
C PHE A 334 16.38 10.82 -6.63
N THR A 335 17.21 10.56 -7.64
CA THR A 335 18.36 9.65 -7.49
C THR A 335 19.71 10.39 -7.45
N GLY A 336 19.79 11.60 -8.00
CA GLY A 336 21.04 12.36 -8.15
C GLY A 336 21.96 11.83 -9.24
N LEU A 337 21.48 10.88 -10.04
CA LEU A 337 22.25 10.26 -11.12
C LEU A 337 21.89 10.90 -12.45
N SER A 338 22.88 11.04 -13.34
CA SER A 338 22.64 11.45 -14.73
C SER A 338 21.98 10.32 -15.52
N LEU A 339 21.11 10.68 -16.46
CA LEU A 339 20.48 9.74 -17.41
C LEU A 339 21.50 8.86 -18.16
N ASN A 340 22.72 9.35 -18.38
CA ASN A 340 23.77 8.57 -19.04
C ASN A 340 24.11 7.26 -18.29
N LYS A 341 23.90 7.18 -16.97
CA LYS A 341 24.14 5.96 -16.19
C LYS A 341 23.17 4.82 -16.51
N ILE A 342 22.00 5.14 -17.06
CA ILE A 342 20.91 4.19 -17.33
C ILE A 342 20.58 4.06 -18.82
N GLN A 343 21.33 4.76 -19.68
CA GLN A 343 21.09 4.76 -21.12
C GLN A 343 21.13 3.36 -21.76
N PRO A 344 22.10 2.47 -21.43
CA PRO A 344 22.10 1.11 -21.98
C PRO A 344 20.85 0.31 -21.60
N GLN A 345 20.40 0.41 -20.36
CA GLN A 345 19.22 -0.28 -19.84
C GLN A 345 17.93 0.24 -20.48
N ILE A 346 17.81 1.57 -20.64
CA ILE A 346 16.68 2.18 -21.33
C ILE A 346 16.63 1.77 -22.80
N GLN A 347 17.79 1.78 -23.50
CA GLN A 347 17.85 1.35 -24.89
C GLN A 347 17.43 -0.12 -25.03
N TRP A 348 17.95 -1.00 -24.16
CA TRP A 348 17.53 -2.40 -24.12
C TRP A 348 16.01 -2.54 -23.90
N ALA A 349 15.44 -1.81 -22.94
CA ALA A 349 14.01 -1.84 -22.66
C ALA A 349 13.16 -1.34 -23.85
N MET A 350 13.65 -0.38 -24.62
CA MET A 350 13.03 0.07 -25.87
C MET A 350 13.14 -0.97 -26.98
N ASP A 351 14.29 -1.64 -27.11
CA ASP A 351 14.51 -2.71 -28.08
C ASP A 351 13.59 -3.91 -27.82
N GLN A 352 13.31 -4.21 -26.53
CA GLN A 352 12.30 -5.20 -26.12
C GLN A 352 10.85 -4.68 -26.23
N GLN A 353 10.64 -3.43 -26.67
CA GLN A 353 9.34 -2.78 -26.76
C GLN A 353 8.60 -2.63 -25.42
N TYR A 354 9.31 -2.68 -24.29
CA TYR A 354 8.75 -2.49 -22.96
C TYR A 354 8.43 -1.02 -22.67
N LEU A 355 9.24 -0.11 -23.23
CA LEU A 355 9.11 1.33 -23.06
C LEU A 355 9.02 2.04 -24.40
N ILE A 356 8.29 3.15 -24.43
CA ILE A 356 8.46 4.21 -25.42
C ILE A 356 9.09 5.42 -24.74
N GLU A 357 9.92 6.15 -25.49
CA GLU A 357 10.63 7.32 -25.00
C GLU A 357 10.24 8.56 -25.80
N THR A 358 10.07 9.68 -25.09
CA THR A 358 10.00 11.02 -25.69
C THR A 358 11.15 11.88 -25.18
N ALA A 359 11.20 13.14 -25.59
CA ALA A 359 12.18 14.09 -25.06
C ALA A 359 12.10 14.25 -23.52
N SER A 360 10.91 14.14 -22.93
CA SER A 360 10.68 14.50 -21.51
C SER A 360 10.36 13.32 -20.58
N HIS A 361 9.90 12.18 -21.10
CA HIS A 361 9.44 11.06 -20.27
C HIS A 361 9.61 9.71 -20.97
N TRP A 362 9.63 8.66 -20.17
CA TRP A 362 9.38 7.28 -20.59
C TRP A 362 7.93 6.91 -20.30
N GLN A 363 7.37 6.04 -21.12
CA GLN A 363 6.03 5.48 -20.90
C GLN A 363 6.10 3.97 -21.12
N ILE A 364 5.56 3.22 -20.16
CA ILE A 364 5.43 1.77 -20.28
C ILE A 364 4.39 1.45 -21.34
N THR A 365 4.72 0.51 -22.22
CA THR A 365 3.80 -0.02 -23.23
C THR A 365 2.89 -1.09 -22.62
N THR A 366 1.83 -1.46 -23.32
CA THR A 366 1.02 -2.62 -22.93
C THR A 366 1.86 -3.89 -22.81
N HIS A 367 2.88 -4.06 -23.68
CA HIS A 367 3.79 -5.19 -23.60
C HIS A 367 4.68 -5.12 -22.35
N GLY A 368 5.31 -3.98 -22.09
CA GLY A 368 6.15 -3.81 -20.89
C GLY A 368 5.39 -3.95 -19.58
N LYS A 369 4.10 -3.63 -19.55
CA LYS A 369 3.24 -3.90 -18.38
C LYS A 369 3.09 -5.39 -18.10
N LEU A 370 2.93 -6.22 -19.14
CA LEU A 370 2.78 -7.67 -19.01
C LEU A 370 4.09 -8.34 -18.57
N PHE A 371 5.23 -7.82 -19.05
CA PHE A 371 6.58 -8.29 -18.73
C PHE A 371 7.30 -7.34 -17.77
N LEU A 372 6.57 -6.79 -16.79
CA LEU A 372 7.09 -5.76 -15.89
C LEU A 372 8.27 -6.29 -15.05
N ASN A 373 8.23 -7.54 -14.62
CA ASN A 373 9.33 -8.12 -13.85
C ASN A 373 10.61 -8.22 -14.69
N ASP A 374 10.52 -8.72 -15.94
CA ASP A 374 11.66 -8.77 -16.85
C ASP A 374 12.23 -7.37 -17.13
N LEU A 375 11.35 -6.39 -17.37
CA LEU A 375 11.75 -4.99 -17.51
C LEU A 375 12.56 -4.49 -16.30
N LEU A 376 12.11 -4.80 -15.09
CA LEU A 376 12.76 -4.36 -13.85
C LEU A 376 14.08 -5.08 -13.58
N GLU A 377 14.20 -6.35 -13.94
CA GLU A 377 15.44 -7.12 -13.82
C GLU A 377 16.57 -6.50 -14.66
N GLY A 378 16.25 -5.87 -15.79
CA GLY A 378 17.22 -5.14 -16.61
C GLY A 378 17.90 -3.96 -15.90
N PHE A 379 17.39 -3.51 -14.75
CA PHE A 379 17.97 -2.44 -13.94
C PHE A 379 18.71 -2.93 -12.69
N LEU A 380 18.73 -4.24 -12.42
CA LEU A 380 19.53 -4.82 -11.34
C LEU A 380 21.04 -4.63 -11.62
N ALA A 381 21.78 -4.38 -10.54
CA ALA A 381 23.22 -4.12 -10.56
C ALA A 381 24.05 -5.39 -10.76
#